data_AF-A0A7J6T7Z7-F1
#
_entry.id   AF-A0A7J6T7Z7-F1
#
_cell.length_a   1.000
_cell.length_b   1.000
_cell.length_c   1.000
_cell.angle_alpha   90.00
_cell.angle_beta   90.00
_cell.angle_gamma   90.00
#
_symmetry.space_group_name_H-M   'P 1'
#
loop_
_entity.id
_entity.type
_entity.pdbx_description
1 polymer ?
#
loop_
_entity_poly.entity_id
_entity_poly.type
_entity_poly.pdbx_seq_one_letter_code
_entity_poly.pdbx_strand_id
1 'polypeptide(L)'
;NNPELMRDPSKIKNINVVAYEPAFGIIGDPAKRNPTTRQSADHSMVFIISRLLANAVNRGVIPSTNEEAWTSWMLSPRDYGYDALNDRQTRSLMEKISFAHGGPEYDARYPDGIPTTVEITPDDELQLAVLNSRKDCTVSA
;
A
#
# COMPACT_ATOMS: atom_id res chain seq x y z
N ASN A 1 -0.18 1.49 15.41
CA ASN A 1 0.10 0.22 14.73
C ASN A 1 -1.13 -0.67 14.79
N ASN A 2 -1.59 -1.13 13.62
CA ASN A 2 -2.80 -1.93 13.39
C ASN A 2 -2.39 -3.26 12.71
N PRO A 3 -1.68 -4.17 13.42
CA PRO A 3 -1.14 -5.41 12.83
C PRO A 3 -2.21 -6.33 12.24
N GLU A 4 -3.46 -6.20 12.70
CA GLU A 4 -4.60 -6.92 12.18
C GLU A 4 -4.95 -6.60 10.72
N LEU A 5 -4.57 -5.43 10.20
CA LEU A 5 -4.71 -5.11 8.76
C LEU A 5 -3.85 -6.01 7.88
N MET A 6 -2.73 -6.51 8.39
CA MET A 6 -1.87 -7.44 7.65
C MET A 6 -2.43 -8.86 7.67
N ARG A 7 -3.24 -9.21 8.68
CA ARG A 7 -3.89 -10.52 8.77
C ARG A 7 -5.15 -10.60 7.91
N ASP A 8 -5.85 -9.48 7.79
CA ASP A 8 -7.10 -9.39 7.05
C ASP A 8 -7.15 -8.07 6.25
N PRO A 9 -6.64 -8.07 5.00
CA PRO A 9 -6.64 -6.88 4.14
C PRO A 9 -8.07 -6.48 3.69
N SER A 10 -9.08 -7.31 3.95
CA SER A 10 -10.47 -6.90 3.70
C SER A 10 -10.86 -5.70 4.56
N LYS A 11 -10.28 -5.58 5.76
CA LYS A 11 -10.48 -4.48 6.72
C LYS A 11 -9.81 -3.16 6.33
N ILE A 12 -9.14 -3.09 5.19
CA ILE A 12 -8.63 -1.84 4.65
C ILE A 12 -9.78 -1.13 3.93
N LYS A 13 -10.12 0.09 4.33
CA LYS A 13 -11.14 0.91 3.69
C LYS A 13 -10.58 1.70 2.51
N ASN A 14 -9.44 2.36 2.72
CA ASN A 14 -8.77 3.19 1.71
C ASN A 14 -7.25 3.14 1.86
N ILE A 15 -6.55 3.24 0.72
CA ILE A 15 -5.10 3.40 0.63
C ILE A 15 -4.86 4.70 -0.14
N ASN A 16 -4.57 5.79 0.57
CA ASN A 16 -4.29 7.07 -0.07
C ASN A 16 -2.80 7.20 -0.36
N VAL A 17 -2.47 7.51 -1.61
CA VAL A 17 -1.08 7.70 -2.05
C VAL A 17 -0.87 9.16 -2.39
N VAL A 18 -0.02 9.83 -1.62
CA VAL A 18 0.33 11.24 -1.80
C VAL A 18 1.71 11.33 -2.43
N ALA A 19 1.82 11.98 -3.59
CA ALA A 19 3.06 12.01 -4.36
C ALA A 19 3.34 13.38 -5.00
N TYR A 20 4.62 13.64 -5.27
CA TYR A 20 5.10 14.76 -6.08
C TYR A 20 4.65 14.67 -7.55
N GLU A 21 4.64 15.82 -8.24
CA GLU A 21 4.00 16.01 -9.55
C GLU A 21 4.45 14.98 -10.62
N PRO A 22 5.75 14.74 -10.87
CA PRO A 22 6.16 13.69 -11.81
C PRO A 22 5.60 12.30 -11.48
N ALA A 23 5.62 11.86 -10.22
CA ALA A 23 5.09 10.54 -9.87
C ALA A 23 3.56 10.51 -9.98
N PHE A 24 2.88 11.55 -9.51
CA PHE A 24 1.43 11.71 -9.61
C PHE A 24 0.96 11.68 -11.07
N GLY A 25 1.59 12.47 -11.95
CA GLY A 25 1.22 12.59 -13.35
C GLY A 25 1.69 11.45 -14.26
N ILE A 26 2.77 10.73 -13.91
CA ILE A 26 3.30 9.66 -14.77
C ILE A 26 2.84 8.28 -14.31
N ILE A 27 3.13 7.88 -13.08
CA ILE A 27 2.87 6.50 -12.60
C ILE A 27 1.58 6.41 -11.76
N GLY A 28 1.07 7.53 -11.27
CA GLY A 28 -0.26 7.69 -10.66
C GLY A 28 -1.38 8.00 -11.67
N ASP A 29 -1.05 8.13 -12.96
CA ASP A 29 -2.00 8.44 -14.04
C ASP A 29 -3.22 7.48 -14.01
N PRO A 30 -4.47 7.99 -14.02
CA PRO A 30 -5.68 7.20 -14.15
C PRO A 30 -5.65 6.14 -15.27
N ALA A 31 -5.00 6.42 -16.41
CA ALA A 31 -4.85 5.48 -17.52
C ALA A 31 -4.02 4.25 -17.16
N LYS A 32 -3.16 4.33 -16.14
CA LYS A 32 -2.29 3.25 -15.67
C LYS A 32 -2.89 2.44 -14.53
N ARG A 33 -4.11 2.74 -14.09
CA ARG A 33 -4.76 2.05 -12.96
C ARG A 33 -5.09 0.58 -13.22
N ASN A 34 -5.28 0.19 -14.47
CA ASN A 34 -5.63 -1.18 -14.84
C ASN A 34 -4.63 -1.82 -15.81
N PRO A 35 -3.44 -2.22 -15.34
CA PRO A 35 -2.46 -2.89 -16.19
C PRO A 35 -2.89 -4.31 -16.55
N THR A 36 -2.59 -4.70 -17.80
CA THR A 36 -2.86 -6.03 -18.37
C THR A 36 -1.61 -6.73 -18.87
N THR A 37 -0.49 -6.03 -18.91
CA THR A 37 0.84 -6.55 -19.30
C THR A 37 1.86 -6.26 -18.22
N ARG A 38 2.96 -7.02 -18.23
CA ARG A 38 4.11 -6.80 -17.35
C ARG A 38 4.63 -5.35 -17.38
N GLN A 39 4.78 -4.80 -18.58
CA GLN A 39 5.27 -3.43 -18.80
C GLN A 39 4.25 -2.35 -18.40
N SER A 40 2.95 -2.65 -18.44
CA SER A 40 1.98 -1.70 -17.88
C SER A 40 1.96 -1.75 -16.35
N ALA A 41 2.26 -2.91 -15.76
CA ALA A 41 2.24 -3.13 -14.33
C ALA A 41 3.46 -2.55 -13.60
N ASP A 42 4.66 -2.63 -14.18
CA ASP A 42 5.86 -1.97 -13.63
C ASP A 42 5.82 -0.44 -13.73
N HIS A 43 4.87 0.11 -14.48
CA HIS A 43 4.61 1.55 -14.58
C HIS A 43 3.29 1.97 -13.90
N SER A 44 2.65 1.09 -13.13
CA SER A 44 1.39 1.35 -12.44
C SER A 44 1.63 1.44 -10.94
N MET A 45 1.56 2.65 -10.37
CA MET A 45 1.70 2.84 -8.92
C MET A 45 0.63 2.05 -8.14
N VAL A 46 -0.58 1.95 -8.71
CA VAL A 46 -1.69 1.14 -8.17
C VAL A 46 -1.30 -0.34 -8.06
N PHE A 47 -0.72 -0.91 -9.12
CA PHE A 47 -0.32 -2.32 -9.11
C PHE A 47 0.86 -2.57 -8.18
N ILE A 48 1.90 -1.72 -8.24
CA ILE A 48 3.11 -1.87 -7.42
C ILE A 48 2.76 -1.90 -5.93
N ILE A 49 1.99 -0.93 -5.45
CA ILE A 49 1.61 -0.85 -4.03
C ILE A 49 0.72 -2.05 -3.65
N SER A 50 -0.26 -2.38 -4.48
CA SER A 50 -1.17 -3.51 -4.22
C SER A 50 -0.44 -4.84 -4.15
N ARG A 51 0.51 -5.06 -5.06
CA ARG A 51 1.30 -6.29 -5.12
C ARG A 51 2.25 -6.42 -3.94
N LEU A 52 2.87 -5.31 -3.52
CA LEU A 52 3.71 -5.24 -2.33
C LEU A 52 2.91 -5.63 -1.08
N LEU A 53 1.72 -5.05 -0.91
CA LEU A 53 0.84 -5.34 0.22
C LEU A 53 0.30 -6.78 0.18
N ALA A 54 -0.07 -7.30 -0.99
CA ALA A 54 -0.48 -8.69 -1.14
C ALA A 54 0.66 -9.66 -0.77
N ASN A 55 1.90 -9.36 -1.16
CA ASN A 55 3.08 -10.13 -0.75
C ASN A 55 3.31 -10.10 0.76
N ALA A 56 3.12 -8.94 1.40
CA ALA A 56 3.21 -8.80 2.85
C ALA A 56 2.20 -9.69 3.58
N VAL A 57 0.93 -9.64 3.16
CA VAL A 57 -0.15 -10.46 3.73
C VAL A 57 0.11 -11.95 3.51
N ASN A 58 0.45 -12.36 2.29
CA ASN A 58 0.66 -13.78 1.93
C ASN A 58 1.80 -14.43 2.70
N ARG A 59 2.81 -13.65 3.10
CA ARG A 59 3.92 -14.15 3.92
C ARG A 59 3.53 -14.29 5.38
N GLY A 60 2.59 -13.49 5.88
CA GLY A 60 2.09 -13.55 7.25
C GLY A 60 3.13 -13.19 8.33
N VAL A 61 4.32 -12.73 7.93
CA VAL A 61 5.40 -12.33 8.83
C VAL A 61 5.38 -10.81 8.95
N ILE A 62 5.24 -10.30 10.18
CA ILE A 62 5.43 -8.89 10.49
C ILE A 62 6.93 -8.68 10.67
N PRO A 63 7.62 -8.01 9.73
CA PRO A 63 9.05 -7.76 9.85
C PRO A 63 9.31 -6.90 11.08
N SER A 64 10.37 -7.25 11.80
CA SER A 64 10.83 -6.54 13.00
C SER A 64 11.68 -5.32 12.68
N THR A 65 12.21 -5.25 11.46
CA THR A 65 13.08 -4.17 10.97
C THR A 65 12.71 -3.75 9.55
N ASN A 66 13.15 -2.55 9.15
CA ASN A 66 12.98 -2.07 7.77
C ASN A 66 13.74 -2.93 6.75
N GLU A 67 14.91 -3.45 7.12
CA GLU A 67 15.71 -4.32 6.24
C GLU A 67 14.99 -5.65 5.98
N GLU A 68 14.42 -6.25 7.02
CA GLU A 68 13.61 -7.45 6.90
C GLU A 68 12.35 -7.18 6.06
N ALA A 69 11.69 -6.03 6.26
CA ALA A 69 10.53 -5.63 5.46
C ALA A 69 10.90 -5.47 3.98
N TRP A 70 11.99 -4.77 3.68
CA TRP A 70 12.45 -4.54 2.31
C TRP A 70 12.86 -5.85 1.62
N THR A 71 13.76 -6.62 2.24
CA THR A 71 14.30 -7.85 1.64
C THR A 71 13.22 -8.92 1.46
N SER A 72 12.27 -8.98 2.39
CA SER A 72 11.14 -9.88 2.25
C SER A 72 10.15 -9.33 1.20
N TRP A 73 9.57 -8.15 1.37
CA TRP A 73 8.44 -7.73 0.53
C TRP A 73 8.82 -7.24 -0.87
N MET A 74 10.11 -6.93 -1.09
CA MET A 74 10.82 -6.92 -2.38
C MET A 74 10.03 -7.46 -3.58
N LEU A 75 9.49 -6.61 -4.47
CA LEU A 75 8.95 -7.08 -5.74
C LEU A 75 10.06 -7.57 -6.66
N SER A 76 9.90 -8.79 -7.17
CA SER A 76 10.81 -9.41 -8.14
C SER A 76 10.21 -9.39 -9.55
N PRO A 77 10.99 -9.73 -10.60
CA PRO A 77 10.44 -9.99 -11.94
C PRO A 77 9.24 -10.94 -11.99
N ARG A 78 9.10 -11.87 -11.02
CA ARG A 78 7.98 -12.81 -10.94
C ARG A 78 6.68 -12.14 -10.52
N ASP A 79 6.77 -11.05 -9.74
CA ASP A 79 5.62 -10.29 -9.24
C ASP A 79 4.91 -9.44 -10.32
N TYR A 80 5.42 -9.48 -11.54
CA TYR A 80 4.78 -8.90 -12.73
C TYR A 80 4.42 -9.98 -13.78
N GLY A 81 4.50 -11.25 -13.40
CA GLY A 81 4.12 -12.38 -14.24
C GLY A 81 2.60 -12.52 -14.40
N TYR A 82 2.17 -13.45 -15.25
CA TYR A 82 0.76 -13.67 -15.54
C TYR A 82 -0.09 -13.93 -14.30
N ASP A 83 0.38 -14.79 -13.39
CA ASP A 83 -0.36 -15.11 -12.16
C ASP A 83 -0.48 -13.88 -11.24
N ALA A 84 0.59 -13.09 -11.10
CA ALA A 84 0.60 -11.89 -10.29
C ALA A 84 -0.30 -10.78 -10.87
N LEU A 85 -0.35 -10.67 -12.21
CA LEU A 85 -1.28 -9.78 -12.91
C LEU A 85 -2.74 -10.16 -12.65
N ASN A 86 -3.06 -11.44 -12.43
CA ASN A 86 -4.43 -11.92 -12.23
C ASN A 86 -4.74 -12.27 -10.77
N ASP A 87 -3.85 -11.97 -9.84
CA ASP A 87 -4.03 -12.26 -8.42
C ASP A 87 -5.22 -11.48 -7.85
N ARG A 88 -6.23 -12.19 -7.35
CA ARG A 88 -7.47 -11.60 -6.85
C ARG A 88 -7.24 -10.64 -5.68
N GLN A 89 -6.28 -10.95 -4.82
CA GLN A 89 -5.98 -10.10 -3.68
C GLN A 89 -5.32 -8.79 -4.14
N THR A 90 -4.34 -8.87 -5.04
CA THR A 90 -3.74 -7.69 -5.67
C THR A 90 -4.82 -6.84 -6.32
N ARG A 91 -5.69 -7.42 -7.15
CA ARG A 91 -6.80 -6.71 -7.81
C ARG A 91 -7.77 -6.05 -6.83
N SER A 92 -8.14 -6.74 -5.76
CA SER A 92 -8.99 -6.20 -4.70
C SER A 92 -8.35 -5.01 -3.98
N LEU A 93 -7.03 -5.03 -3.74
CA LEU A 93 -6.33 -3.91 -3.13
C LEU A 93 -6.23 -2.70 -4.07
N MET A 94 -6.09 -2.92 -5.37
CA MET A 94 -6.02 -1.85 -6.38
C MET A 94 -7.29 -0.98 -6.37
N GLU A 95 -8.45 -1.59 -6.14
CA GLU A 95 -9.74 -0.90 -6.06
C GLU A 95 -9.82 0.07 -4.86
N LYS A 96 -9.00 -0.14 -3.83
CA LYS A 96 -8.96 0.67 -2.61
C LYS A 96 -7.97 1.84 -2.68
N ILE A 97 -7.24 2.01 -3.80
CA ILE A 97 -6.19 3.04 -3.93
C ILE A 97 -6.74 4.35 -4.51
N SER A 98 -6.53 5.44 -3.76
CA SER A 98 -6.71 6.83 -4.18
C SER A 98 -5.35 7.54 -4.33
N PHE A 99 -5.31 8.60 -5.14
CA PHE A 99 -4.13 9.45 -5.31
C PHE A 99 -4.43 10.89 -4.95
N ALA A 100 -3.45 11.57 -4.38
CA ALA A 100 -3.44 13.02 -4.20
C ALA A 100 -2.07 13.59 -4.57
N HIS A 101 -2.07 14.79 -5.13
CA HIS A 101 -0.83 15.56 -5.29
C HIS A 101 -0.39 16.08 -3.92
N GLY A 102 0.90 15.91 -3.61
CA GLY A 102 1.49 16.33 -2.34
C GLY A 102 1.74 17.84 -2.22
N GLY A 103 1.54 18.59 -3.31
CA GLY A 103 1.70 20.03 -3.33
C GLY A 103 3.15 20.51 -3.37
N PRO A 104 3.37 21.83 -3.25
CA PRO A 104 4.68 22.46 -3.46
C PRO A 104 5.78 21.94 -2.55
N GLU A 105 5.46 21.46 -1.35
CA GLU A 105 6.45 20.91 -0.42
C GLU A 105 7.03 19.57 -0.92
N TYR A 106 6.19 18.72 -1.53
CA TYR A 106 6.64 17.49 -2.16
C TYR A 106 7.47 17.81 -3.41
N ASP A 107 6.98 18.71 -4.26
CA ASP A 107 7.65 19.06 -5.50
C ASP A 107 9.03 19.71 -5.28
N ALA A 108 9.15 20.57 -4.26
CA ALA A 108 10.42 21.24 -3.94
C ALA A 108 11.53 20.29 -3.47
N ARG A 109 11.17 19.09 -3.00
CA ARG A 109 12.15 18.06 -2.59
C ARG A 109 12.58 17.17 -3.76
N TYR A 110 11.97 17.33 -4.93
CA TYR A 110 12.38 16.67 -6.17
C TYR A 110 13.32 17.61 -6.98
N PRO A 111 14.42 17.13 -7.59
CA PRO A 111 14.80 15.73 -7.78
C PRO A 111 15.69 15.12 -6.69
N ASP A 112 16.07 15.88 -5.66
CA ASP A 112 17.00 15.41 -4.62
C ASP A 112 16.44 14.20 -3.82
N GLY A 113 15.11 14.09 -3.76
CA GLY A 113 14.39 12.94 -3.22
C GLY A 113 13.15 12.56 -4.04
N ILE A 114 12.51 11.47 -3.63
CA ILE A 114 11.29 10.90 -4.23
C ILE A 114 10.18 10.90 -3.15
N PRO A 115 9.63 12.06 -2.77
CA PRO A 115 8.73 12.14 -1.63
C PRO A 115 7.40 11.47 -1.95
N THR A 116 7.05 10.44 -1.20
CA THR A 116 5.81 9.67 -1.37
C THR A 116 5.30 9.24 0.00
N THR A 117 3.98 9.27 0.19
CA THR A 117 3.34 8.82 1.41
C THR A 117 2.21 7.85 1.06
N VAL A 118 2.09 6.79 1.85
CA VAL A 118 0.99 5.83 1.77
C VAL A 118 0.26 5.84 3.10
N GLU A 119 -1.01 6.24 3.07
CA GLU A 119 -1.87 6.31 4.25
C GLU A 119 -2.94 5.23 4.15
N ILE A 120 -3.00 4.34 5.14
CA ILE A 120 -3.96 3.23 5.15
C ILE A 120 -5.04 3.55 6.19
N THR A 121 -6.27 3.67 5.70
CA THR A 121 -7.45 3.84 6.55
C THR A 121 -8.09 2.47 6.80
N PRO A 122 -8.15 1.99 8.06
CA PRO A 122 -8.91 0.80 8.40
C PRO A 122 -10.41 1.05 8.33
N ASP A 123 -11.20 0.00 8.15
CA ASP A 123 -12.67 0.07 8.31
C ASP A 123 -13.06 0.43 9.74
N ASP A 124 -14.20 1.11 9.85
CA ASP A 124 -14.65 1.76 11.08
C ASP A 124 -14.90 0.75 12.23
N GLU A 125 -15.29 -0.49 11.90
CA GLU A 125 -15.44 -1.58 12.88
C GLU A 125 -14.12 -1.97 13.55
N LEU A 126 -13.01 -1.88 12.82
CA LEU A 126 -11.68 -2.18 13.35
C LEU A 126 -11.18 -1.06 14.26
N GLN A 127 -11.47 0.20 13.92
CA GLN A 127 -11.12 1.34 14.76
C GLN A 127 -11.80 1.25 16.13
N LEU A 128 -13.08 0.90 16.16
CA LEU A 128 -13.83 0.70 17.41
C LEU A 128 -13.28 -0.46 18.25
N ALA A 129 -12.91 -1.59 17.62
CA ALA A 129 -12.31 -2.72 18.33
C ALA A 129 -10.95 -2.38 18.96
N VAL A 130 -10.09 -1.65 18.25
CA VAL A 130 -8.79 -1.19 18.77
C VAL A 130 -8.98 -0.19 19.91
N LEU A 131 -9.93 0.74 19.78
CA LEU A 131 -10.24 1.72 20.83
C LEU A 131 -10.78 1.04 22.09
N ASN A 132 -11.63 0.01 21.95
CA ASN A 132 -12.18 -0.73 23.08
C ASN A 132 -11.13 -1.61 23.76
N SER A 133 -10.30 -2.33 23.01
CA SER A 133 -9.20 -3.14 23.57
C SER A 133 -8.18 -2.32 24.35
N ARG A 134 -7.94 -1.05 23.96
CA ARG A 134 -7.06 -0.15 24.73
C ARG A 134 -7.68 0.36 26.03
N LYS A 135 -9.02 0.48 26.10
CA LYS A 135 -9.72 0.86 27.34
C LYS A 135 -9.66 -0.26 28.38
N ASP A 136 -9.76 -1.51 27.94
CA ASP A 136 -9.66 -2.68 28.83
C ASP A 136 -8.25 -2.91 29.39
N CYS A 137 -7.22 -2.41 28.70
CA CYS A 137 -5.81 -2.49 29.16
C CYS A 137 -5.43 -1.41 30.19
N THR A 138 -6.30 -0.43 30.47
CA THR A 138 -6.04 0.68 31.41
C THR A 138 -6.67 0.51 32.80
N VAL A 139 -7.15 -0.69 33.14
CA VAL A 139 -7.62 -1.00 34.50
C VAL A 139 -6.66 -2.01 35.15
N SER A 140 -5.56 -1.50 35.68
CA SER A 140 -4.86 -2.10 36.82
C SER A 140 -4.15 -0.96 37.57
N ALA A 141 -4.60 -0.75 38.80
CA ALA A 141 -4.09 0.20 39.78
C ALA A 141 -2.71 -0.18 40.29
#